data_AF-X1EEF2-F1
#
_entry.id   AF-X1EEF2-F1
#
_cell.length_a   1.000
_cell.length_b   1.000
_cell.length_c   1.000
_cell.angle_alpha   90.00
_cell.angle_beta   90.00
_cell.angle_gamma   90.00
#
_symmetry.space_group_name_H-M   'P 1'
#
loop_
_entity.id
_entity.type
_entity.pdbx_description
1 polymer ?
#
loop_
_entity_poly.entity_id
_entity_poly.type
_entity_poly.pdbx_seq_one_letter_code
_entity_poly.pdbx_strand_id
1 'polypeptide(L)'
;VGIDPNPNAISILKNTINNNNWINRVEALNMAIIEYSKQEKIEKFDVILLNNVLHEIRDDKNCRKDFLEQIYNLLNDDGILIVGERMIPDIFSIKRDVNTIFYSYKSNIEMRANFWGTINKWDEVIFGASFYDENSFKDFILSTPFKHAELIKDKNDNIWAIKK
;
A
#
# COMPACT_ATOMS: atom_id res chain seq x y z
N VAL A 1 -9.37 10.46 -9.34
CA VAL A 1 -8.75 9.77 -10.50
C VAL A 1 -8.27 8.41 -10.04
N GLY A 2 -8.64 7.32 -10.71
CA GLY A 2 -8.11 5.98 -10.48
C GLY A 2 -7.05 5.67 -11.54
N ILE A 3 -5.83 5.36 -11.12
CA ILE A 3 -4.69 5.08 -11.99
C ILE A 3 -4.23 3.66 -11.71
N ASP A 4 -4.19 2.81 -12.73
CA ASP A 4 -3.75 1.43 -12.61
C ASP A 4 -3.15 0.96 -13.95
N PRO A 5 -1.96 0.35 -13.97
CA PRO A 5 -1.35 -0.16 -15.20
C PRO A 5 -2.05 -1.43 -15.75
N ASN A 6 -2.94 -2.06 -14.98
CA ASN A 6 -3.66 -3.26 -15.40
C ASN A 6 -4.92 -2.87 -16.21
N PRO A 7 -4.97 -3.18 -17.52
CA PRO A 7 -6.12 -2.87 -18.37
C PRO A 7 -7.42 -3.51 -17.88
N ASN A 8 -7.35 -4.69 -17.25
CA ASN A 8 -8.53 -5.38 -16.75
C ASN A 8 -9.12 -4.68 -15.53
N ALA A 9 -8.27 -4.22 -14.60
CA ALA A 9 -8.70 -3.45 -13.43
C ALA A 9 -9.40 -2.15 -13.86
N ILE A 10 -8.82 -1.44 -14.84
CA ILE A 10 -9.42 -0.21 -15.39
C ILE A 10 -10.73 -0.48 -16.13
N SER A 11 -10.83 -1.60 -16.86
CA SER A 11 -12.09 -2.00 -17.50
C SER A 11 -13.21 -2.22 -16.47
N ILE A 12 -12.91 -2.93 -15.38
CA ILE A 12 -13.84 -3.15 -14.26
C ILE A 12 -14.23 -1.83 -13.61
N LEU A 13 -13.27 -0.93 -13.38
CA LEU A 13 -13.52 0.39 -12.81
C LEU A 13 -14.42 1.23 -13.72
N LYS A 14 -14.16 1.27 -15.03
CA LYS A 14 -15.00 1.99 -16.01
C LYS A 14 -16.43 1.47 -16.04
N ASN A 15 -16.62 0.15 -16.00
CA ASN A 15 -17.96 -0.44 -15.91
C ASN A 15 -18.66 -0.03 -14.61
N THR A 16 -17.94 -0.02 -13.49
CA THR A 16 -18.47 0.42 -12.19
C THR A 16 -18.88 1.89 -12.21
N ILE A 17 -18.04 2.77 -12.79
CA ILE A 17 -18.32 4.20 -12.96
C ILE A 17 -19.60 4.41 -13.77
N ASN A 18 -19.75 3.70 -14.89
CA ASN A 18 -20.93 3.80 -15.75
C ASN A 18 -22.19 3.31 -15.04
N ASN A 19 -22.13 2.15 -14.39
CA ASN A 19 -23.28 1.56 -13.69
C ASN A 19 -23.78 2.42 -12.52
N ASN A 20 -22.90 3.27 -11.94
CA ASN A 20 -23.23 4.15 -10.83
C ASN A 20 -23.41 5.64 -11.22
N ASN A 21 -23.36 5.96 -12.52
CA ASN A 21 -23.47 7.33 -13.03
C ASN A 21 -22.40 8.31 -12.46
N TRP A 22 -21.16 7.84 -12.29
CA TRP A 22 -20.06 8.64 -11.76
C TRP A 22 -19.15 9.26 -12.82
N ILE A 23 -19.54 9.20 -14.10
CA ILE A 23 -18.69 9.58 -15.23
C ILE A 23 -18.17 11.03 -15.15
N ASN A 24 -18.93 11.95 -14.54
CA ASN A 24 -18.55 13.35 -14.37
C ASN A 24 -17.75 13.61 -13.07
N ARG A 25 -17.42 12.56 -12.30
CA ARG A 25 -16.79 12.66 -10.98
C ARG A 25 -15.55 11.78 -10.83
N VAL A 26 -15.46 10.70 -11.61
CA VAL A 26 -14.37 9.72 -11.52
C VAL A 26 -13.78 9.50 -12.90
N GLU A 27 -12.49 9.77 -13.00
CA GLU A 27 -11.66 9.42 -14.14
C GLU A 27 -10.91 8.12 -13.87
N ALA A 28 -10.80 7.25 -14.88
CA ALA A 28 -10.06 5.99 -14.81
C ALA A 28 -9.00 5.91 -15.91
N LEU A 29 -7.73 5.90 -15.52
CA LEU A 29 -6.56 5.98 -16.38
C LEU A 29 -5.80 4.64 -16.37
N ASN A 30 -5.63 4.05 -17.55
CA ASN A 30 -4.79 2.88 -17.73
C ASN A 30 -3.36 3.33 -18.05
N MET A 31 -2.56 3.47 -17.01
CA MET A 31 -1.15 3.85 -17.09
C MET A 31 -0.46 3.62 -15.75
N ALA A 32 0.87 3.60 -15.77
CA ALA A 32 1.64 3.60 -14.53
C ALA A 32 1.75 5.02 -13.92
N ILE A 33 1.92 5.11 -12.61
CA ILE A 33 2.13 6.40 -11.91
C ILE A 33 3.34 7.15 -12.48
N ILE A 34 4.42 6.44 -12.84
CA ILE A 34 5.61 7.04 -13.44
C ILE A 34 5.34 7.68 -14.81
N GLU A 35 4.35 7.17 -15.54
CA GLU A 35 3.92 7.74 -16.82
C GLU A 35 3.05 8.98 -16.56
N TYR A 36 2.14 8.90 -15.58
CA TYR A 36 1.34 10.05 -15.15
C TYR A 36 2.21 11.21 -14.67
N SER A 37 3.25 10.94 -13.87
CA SER A 37 4.15 11.95 -13.32
C SER A 37 5.07 12.61 -14.35
N LYS A 38 5.05 12.17 -15.61
CA LYS A 38 5.88 12.72 -16.71
C LYS A 38 5.07 13.55 -17.71
N GLN A 39 3.77 13.71 -17.50
CA GLN A 39 2.94 14.50 -18.40
C GLN A 39 3.35 16.00 -18.36
N GLU A 40 3.16 16.72 -19.47
CA GLU A 40 3.50 18.15 -19.54
C GLU A 40 2.62 19.02 -18.62
N LYS A 41 1.37 18.58 -18.41
CA LYS A 41 0.41 19.20 -17.49
C LYS A 41 -0.05 18.14 -16.51
N ILE A 42 0.45 18.23 -15.29
CA ILE A 42 0.12 17.31 -14.21
C ILE A 42 -0.84 18.01 -13.28
N GLU A 43 -2.01 17.41 -13.07
CA GLU A 43 -2.87 17.80 -11.96
C GLU A 43 -2.30 17.23 -10.67
N LYS A 44 -2.22 18.10 -9.65
CA LYS A 44 -1.85 17.69 -8.31
C LYS A 44 -3.08 17.36 -7.48
N PHE A 45 -2.90 16.51 -6.48
CA PHE A 45 -3.97 15.98 -5.66
C PHE A 45 -3.88 16.48 -4.22
N ASP A 46 -5.03 16.76 -3.62
CA ASP A 46 -5.12 17.02 -2.17
C ASP A 46 -4.99 15.73 -1.36
N VAL A 47 -5.46 14.62 -1.91
CA VAL A 47 -5.41 13.30 -1.27
C VAL A 47 -5.04 12.24 -2.30
N ILE A 48 -4.06 11.40 -1.96
CA ILE A 48 -3.73 10.18 -2.71
C ILE A 48 -3.95 8.98 -1.79
N LEU A 49 -4.61 7.94 -2.30
CA LEU A 49 -4.80 6.67 -1.60
C LEU A 49 -4.00 5.58 -2.31
N LEU A 50 -3.10 4.93 -1.57
CA LEU A 50 -2.42 3.71 -2.00
C LEU A 50 -2.93 2.58 -1.12
N ASN A 51 -3.55 1.57 -1.73
CA ASN A 51 -4.10 0.43 -0.99
C ASN A 51 -3.56 -0.87 -1.58
N ASN A 52 -2.73 -1.58 -0.81
CA ASN A 52 -2.08 -2.83 -1.21
C ASN A 52 -1.28 -2.70 -2.52
N VAL A 53 -0.38 -1.72 -2.61
CA VAL A 53 0.43 -1.43 -3.81
C VAL A 53 1.92 -1.50 -3.52
N LEU A 54 2.38 -0.95 -2.39
CA LEU A 54 3.81 -0.78 -2.12
C LEU A 54 4.56 -2.10 -2.00
N HIS A 55 3.91 -3.15 -1.49
CA HIS A 55 4.52 -4.47 -1.35
C HIS A 55 4.69 -5.21 -2.69
N GLU A 56 3.99 -4.79 -3.74
CA GLU A 56 4.07 -5.38 -5.09
C GLU A 56 5.22 -4.79 -5.93
N ILE A 57 5.79 -3.66 -5.50
CA ILE A 57 6.92 -3.02 -6.17
C ILE A 57 8.18 -3.86 -5.87
N ARG A 58 8.46 -4.81 -6.76
CA ARG A 58 9.51 -5.86 -6.64
C ARG A 58 10.93 -5.34 -6.46
N ASP A 59 11.21 -4.13 -6.94
CA ASP A 59 12.56 -3.59 -6.95
C ASP A 59 13.03 -3.16 -5.55
N ASP A 60 14.34 -2.90 -5.46
CA ASP A 60 15.02 -2.54 -4.23
C ASP A 60 14.33 -1.38 -3.46
N LYS A 61 14.80 -1.13 -2.23
CA LYS A 61 14.29 -0.04 -1.39
C LYS A 61 14.36 1.33 -2.10
N ASN A 62 15.24 1.52 -3.09
CA ASN A 62 15.38 2.76 -3.83
C ASN A 62 14.22 2.93 -4.82
N CYS A 63 13.82 1.89 -5.54
CA CYS A 63 12.67 1.99 -6.46
C CYS A 63 11.37 2.37 -5.73
N ARG A 64 11.12 1.77 -4.56
CA ARG A 64 9.97 2.15 -3.72
C ARG A 64 10.09 3.59 -3.18
N LYS A 65 11.30 4.04 -2.90
CA LYS A 65 11.56 5.43 -2.51
C LYS A 65 11.28 6.38 -3.68
N ASP A 66 11.79 6.09 -4.88
CA ASP A 66 11.55 6.87 -6.09
C ASP A 66 10.05 6.94 -6.43
N PHE A 67 9.33 5.84 -6.23
CA PHE A 67 7.87 5.81 -6.34
C PHE A 67 7.21 6.78 -5.34
N LEU A 68 7.60 6.74 -4.07
CA LEU A 68 7.09 7.68 -3.07
C LEU A 68 7.50 9.14 -3.36
N GLU A 69 8.66 9.38 -3.97
CA GLU A 69 9.06 10.71 -4.43
C GLU A 69 8.17 11.21 -5.59
N GLN A 70 7.76 10.33 -6.50
CA GLN A 70 6.77 10.67 -7.52
C GLN A 70 5.42 11.02 -6.87
N ILE A 71 4.94 10.21 -5.93
CA ILE A 71 3.70 10.48 -5.18
C ILE A 71 3.79 11.82 -4.42
N TYR A 72 4.91 12.10 -3.77
CA TYR A 72 5.17 13.38 -3.11
C TYR A 72 5.00 14.55 -4.10
N ASN A 73 5.57 14.44 -5.29
CA ASN A 73 5.49 15.50 -6.30
C ASN A 73 4.07 15.68 -6.87
N LEU A 74 3.25 14.63 -6.88
CA LEU A 74 1.86 14.65 -7.30
C LEU A 74 0.90 15.22 -6.24
N LEU A 75 1.31 15.32 -4.98
CA LEU A 75 0.50 15.97 -3.94
C LEU A 75 0.61 17.50 -3.99
N ASN A 76 -0.47 18.18 -3.63
CA ASN A 76 -0.46 19.59 -3.25
C ASN A 76 0.38 19.80 -1.98
N ASP A 77 0.76 21.04 -1.68
CA ASP A 77 1.68 21.34 -0.57
C ASP A 77 1.12 20.93 0.82
N ASP A 78 -0.20 21.00 1.00
CA ASP A 78 -0.89 20.48 2.20
C ASP A 78 -1.53 19.09 1.98
N GLY A 79 -1.12 18.41 0.91
CA GLY A 79 -1.70 17.12 0.51
C GLY A 79 -1.38 15.98 1.46
N ILE A 80 -2.26 14.98 1.48
CA ILE A 80 -2.17 13.81 2.34
C ILE A 80 -2.07 12.54 1.49
N LEU A 81 -1.06 11.72 1.78
CA LEU A 81 -0.97 10.35 1.30
C LEU A 81 -1.57 9.41 2.37
N ILE A 82 -2.55 8.61 1.97
CA ILE A 82 -3.11 7.52 2.79
C ILE A 82 -2.57 6.21 2.25
N VAL A 83 -1.92 5.42 3.10
CA VAL A 83 -1.37 4.11 2.76
C VAL A 83 -2.08 3.02 3.55
N GLY A 84 -2.89 2.23 2.85
CA GLY A 84 -3.50 1.00 3.35
C GLY A 84 -2.62 -0.19 2.99
N GLU A 85 -1.73 -0.57 3.89
CA GLU A 85 -0.84 -1.71 3.71
C GLU A 85 -0.97 -2.66 4.90
N ARG A 86 -0.89 -3.97 4.62
CA ARG A 86 -0.83 -4.95 5.70
C ARG A 86 0.52 -4.83 6.40
N MET A 87 0.50 -4.42 7.66
CA MET A 87 1.67 -4.49 8.53
C MET A 87 1.88 -5.95 8.93
N ILE A 88 2.94 -6.58 8.43
CA ILE A 88 3.23 -7.99 8.68
C ILE A 88 4.44 -8.07 9.59
N PRO A 89 4.27 -8.56 10.83
CA PRO A 89 5.39 -8.76 11.73
C PRO A 89 6.40 -9.73 11.12
N ASP A 90 7.70 -9.47 11.32
CA ASP A 90 8.73 -10.43 10.92
C ASP A 90 8.52 -11.75 11.69
N ILE A 91 8.24 -12.82 10.94
CA ILE A 91 8.00 -14.16 11.49
C ILE A 91 9.21 -14.73 12.23
N PHE A 92 10.42 -14.23 11.96
CA PHE A 92 11.65 -14.61 12.64
C PHE A 92 11.94 -13.74 13.88
N SER A 93 11.36 -12.54 13.96
CA SER A 93 11.50 -11.64 15.11
C SER A 93 10.64 -12.04 16.31
N ILE A 94 9.53 -12.74 16.06
CA ILE A 94 8.66 -13.19 17.13
C ILE A 94 9.36 -14.40 17.77
N LYS A 95 9.75 -14.25 19.05
CA LYS A 95 10.00 -15.37 19.96
C LYS A 95 8.69 -16.16 20.15
N ARG A 96 8.20 -16.80 19.08
CA ARG A 96 7.04 -17.71 19.16
C ARG A 96 7.59 -18.95 19.84
N ASP A 97 7.12 -19.19 21.05
CA ASP A 97 7.22 -20.51 21.65
C ASP A 97 6.67 -21.50 20.63
N VAL A 98 7.57 -22.34 20.13
CA VAL A 98 7.36 -23.25 18.99
C VAL A 98 6.18 -24.20 19.25
N ASN A 99 5.79 -24.34 20.53
CA ASN A 99 4.65 -25.10 21.00
C ASN A 99 3.27 -24.45 20.74
N THR A 100 3.24 -23.14 20.44
CA THR A 100 1.98 -22.41 20.14
C THR A 100 1.54 -22.55 18.68
N ILE A 101 2.43 -23.02 17.80
CA ILE A 101 2.18 -23.16 16.36
C ILE A 101 1.30 -24.38 16.05
N PHE A 102 1.29 -25.40 16.93
CA PHE A 102 0.59 -26.67 16.67
C PHE A 102 -0.57 -26.98 17.60
N TYR A 103 -0.74 -26.30 18.75
CA TYR A 103 -1.71 -26.74 19.77
C TYR A 103 -2.67 -25.71 20.36
N SER A 104 -2.72 -24.46 19.87
CA SER A 104 -3.78 -23.54 20.29
C SER A 104 -4.76 -23.24 19.16
N TYR A 105 -5.89 -23.94 19.15
CA TYR A 105 -7.15 -23.47 18.55
C TYR A 105 -7.66 -22.22 19.32
N LYS A 106 -6.86 -21.18 19.40
CA LYS A 106 -7.29 -19.88 19.92
C LYS A 106 -7.86 -19.09 18.74
N SER A 107 -9.16 -18.85 18.79
CA SER A 107 -9.98 -17.98 17.92
C SER A 107 -9.74 -18.04 16.40
N ASN A 108 -10.81 -17.99 15.59
CA ASN A 108 -10.71 -17.91 14.12
C ASN A 108 -9.82 -16.76 13.60
N ILE A 109 -9.51 -15.77 14.44
CA ILE A 109 -8.71 -14.59 14.10
C ILE A 109 -7.21 -14.91 14.11
N GLU A 110 -6.69 -15.61 15.12
CA GLU A 110 -5.25 -15.94 15.20
C GLU A 110 -4.85 -16.94 14.10
N MET A 111 -5.73 -17.90 13.79
CA MET A 111 -5.50 -18.85 12.69
C MET A 111 -5.45 -18.14 11.33
N ARG A 112 -6.33 -17.15 11.09
CA ARG A 112 -6.30 -16.32 9.88
C ARG A 112 -5.04 -15.47 9.80
N ALA A 113 -4.63 -14.85 10.92
CA ALA A 113 -3.41 -14.06 10.98
C ALA A 113 -2.16 -14.91 10.65
N ASN A 114 -2.09 -16.14 11.15
CA ASN A 114 -0.99 -17.07 10.84
C ASN A 114 -1.01 -17.58 9.39
N PHE A 115 -2.21 -17.86 8.85
CA PHE A 115 -2.35 -18.24 7.44
C PHE A 115 -1.88 -17.11 6.52
N TRP A 116 -2.40 -15.88 6.72
CA TRP A 116 -1.99 -14.73 5.92
C TRP A 116 -0.51 -14.39 6.11
N GLY A 117 0.03 -14.49 7.32
CA GLY A 117 1.47 -14.31 7.57
C GLY A 117 2.33 -15.31 6.77
N THR A 118 1.92 -16.57 6.69
CA THR A 118 2.60 -17.59 5.88
C THR A 118 2.50 -17.30 4.39
N ILE A 119 1.31 -16.93 3.89
CA ILE A 119 1.10 -16.59 2.47
C ILE A 119 1.93 -15.36 2.08
N ASN A 120 1.91 -14.31 2.87
CA ASN A 120 2.72 -13.12 2.60
C ASN A 120 4.22 -13.48 2.57
N LYS A 121 4.69 -14.35 3.48
CA LYS A 121 6.10 -14.78 3.43
C LYS A 121 6.42 -15.58 2.17
N TRP A 122 5.48 -16.40 1.72
CA TRP A 122 5.61 -17.09 0.44
C TRP A 122 5.69 -16.09 -0.71
N ASP A 123 4.91 -15.01 -0.68
CA ASP A 123 4.98 -13.93 -1.66
C ASP A 123 6.32 -13.18 -1.63
N GLU A 124 6.91 -12.95 -0.44
CA GLU A 124 8.25 -12.37 -0.33
C GLU A 124 9.30 -13.25 -1.01
N VAL A 125 9.24 -14.57 -0.78
CA VAL A 125 10.24 -15.52 -1.30
C VAL A 125 10.07 -15.76 -2.80
N ILE A 126 8.83 -15.92 -3.28
CA ILE A 126 8.55 -16.34 -4.65
C ILE A 126 8.41 -15.15 -5.59
N PHE A 127 7.70 -14.10 -5.16
CA PHE A 127 7.42 -12.95 -6.00
C PHE A 127 8.36 -11.77 -5.73
N GLY A 128 9.14 -11.82 -4.66
CA GLY A 128 10.00 -10.70 -4.24
C GLY A 128 9.19 -9.57 -3.62
N ALA A 129 7.98 -9.86 -3.11
CA ALA A 129 7.20 -8.90 -2.35
C ALA A 129 8.00 -8.42 -1.14
N SER A 130 7.74 -7.19 -0.69
CA SER A 130 8.38 -6.66 0.51
C SER A 130 7.33 -6.08 1.43
N PHE A 131 7.16 -6.72 2.59
CA PHE A 131 6.26 -6.22 3.60
C PHE A 131 7.01 -5.44 4.67
N TYR A 132 6.26 -4.65 5.41
CA TYR A 132 6.77 -3.83 6.49
C TYR A 132 6.04 -4.19 7.78
N ASP A 133 6.76 -4.18 8.89
CA ASP A 133 6.15 -3.93 10.18
C ASP A 133 6.01 -2.42 10.44
N GLU A 134 5.41 -2.06 11.58
CA GLU A 134 5.17 -0.65 11.92
C GLU A 134 6.47 0.17 12.00
N ASN A 135 7.54 -0.38 12.59
CA ASN A 135 8.79 0.34 12.78
C ASN A 135 9.54 0.51 11.45
N SER A 136 9.68 -0.57 10.69
CA SER A 136 10.34 -0.55 9.39
C SER A 136 9.59 0.31 8.37
N PHE A 137 8.26 0.36 8.41
CA PHE A 137 7.49 1.28 7.57
C PHE A 137 7.75 2.74 7.97
N LYS A 138 7.72 3.05 9.27
CA LYS A 138 8.01 4.40 9.77
C LYS A 138 9.42 4.86 9.36
N ASP A 139 10.43 4.01 9.56
CA ASP A 139 11.82 4.28 9.17
C ASP A 139 11.95 4.44 7.65
N PHE A 140 11.19 3.67 6.88
CA PHE A 140 11.14 3.81 5.44
C PHE A 140 10.56 5.16 5.02
N ILE A 141 9.42 5.58 5.57
CA ILE A 141 8.83 6.89 5.27
C ILE A 141 9.78 8.04 5.65
N LEU A 142 10.44 7.97 6.81
CA LEU A 142 11.43 8.96 7.23
C LEU A 142 12.65 9.05 6.30
N SER A 143 12.89 8.04 5.47
CA SER A 143 13.96 8.05 4.46
C SER A 143 13.55 8.72 3.14
N THR A 144 12.29 9.14 3.00
CA THR A 144 11.71 9.84 1.84
C THR A 144 11.53 11.34 2.15
N PRO A 145 11.08 12.16 1.18
CA PRO A 145 10.78 13.58 1.44
C PRO A 145 9.63 13.81 2.42
N PHE A 146 8.76 12.81 2.65
CA PHE A 146 7.70 12.90 3.65
C PHE A 146 8.27 12.98 5.06
N LYS A 147 7.84 13.99 5.84
CA LYS A 147 8.38 14.22 7.19
C LYS A 147 7.44 13.81 8.31
N HIS A 148 6.16 13.66 8.02
CA HIS A 148 5.12 13.43 9.01
C HIS A 148 4.27 12.24 8.61
N ALA A 149 4.29 11.20 9.43
CA ALA A 149 3.52 9.99 9.26
C ALA A 149 2.90 9.59 10.60
N GLU A 150 1.60 9.32 10.57
CA GLU A 150 0.81 8.86 11.69
C GLU A 150 0.16 7.53 11.34
N LEU A 151 0.30 6.55 12.23
CA LEU A 151 -0.42 5.29 12.10
C LEU A 151 -1.78 5.41 12.79
N ILE A 152 -2.84 5.33 12.01
CA ILE A 152 -4.22 5.30 12.49
C ILE A 152 -4.60 3.83 12.65
N LYS A 153 -4.79 3.41 13.90
CA LYS A 153 -5.21 2.05 14.26
C LYS A 153 -6.70 2.02 14.54
N ASP A 154 -7.45 1.24 13.77
CA ASP A 154 -8.77 0.76 14.15
C ASP A 154 -8.66 -0.72 14.55
N LYS A 155 -9.64 -1.26 15.28
CA LYS A 155 -9.60 -2.59 15.91
C LYS A 155 -9.14 -3.73 15.00
N ASN A 156 -9.37 -3.61 13.69
CA ASN A 156 -9.02 -4.62 12.70
C ASN A 156 -8.10 -4.12 11.57
N ASP A 157 -7.88 -2.81 11.47
CA ASP A 157 -7.26 -2.21 10.29
C ASP A 157 -6.23 -1.15 10.70
N ASN A 158 -5.15 -1.09 9.94
CA ASN A 158 -4.08 -0.13 10.13
C ASN A 158 -3.91 0.65 8.84
N ILE A 159 -4.05 1.97 8.90
CA ILE A 159 -3.75 2.86 7.77
C ILE A 159 -2.73 3.89 8.21
N TRP A 160 -1.83 4.24 7.32
CA TRP A 160 -0.89 5.34 7.54
C TRP A 160 -1.41 6.59 6.87
N ALA A 161 -1.53 7.67 7.63
CA ALA A 161 -1.74 9.01 7.11
C ALA A 161 -0.38 9.73 7.08
N ILE A 162 0.03 10.20 5.91
CA ILE A 162 1.35 10.77 5.67
C ILE A 162 1.14 12.16 5.05
N LYS A 163 1.58 13.20 5.75
CA LYS A 163 1.50 14.57 5.24
C LYS A 163 2.72 14.84 4.35
N LYS A 164 2.48 15.48 3.20
CA LYS A 164 3.54 16.08 2.38
C LYS A 164 4.36 17.08 3.20
#